data_AF-A0A1M5G2N7-F1
#
_entry.id   AF-A0A1M5G2N7-F1
#
_cell.length_a   1.000
_cell.length_b   1.000
_cell.length_c   1.000
_cell.angle_alpha   90.00
_cell.angle_beta   90.00
_cell.angle_gamma   90.00
#
_symmetry.space_group_name_H-M   'P 1'
#
loop_
_entity.id
_entity.type
_entity.pdbx_description
1 polymer ?
#
loop_
_entity_poly.entity_id
_entity_poly.type
_entity_poly.pdbx_seq_one_letter_code
_entity_poly.pdbx_strand_id
1 'polypeptide(L)' 'MATENIFIAHPKTIEQINALKAIVKAFKIDFEVTKKEDDNVPIQEIQSSLNQVQEMRTGKLPKQSAKDFLNEL' A
#
# COMPACT_ATOMS: atom_id res chain seq x y z
N MET A 1 1.69 -7.82 38.02
CA MET A 1 1.32 -7.38 36.67
C MET A 1 1.35 -8.61 35.79
N ALA A 2 0.23 -9.05 35.22
CA ALA A 2 0.26 -10.14 34.25
C ALA A 2 0.92 -9.59 32.98
N THR A 3 2.06 -10.16 32.59
CA THR A 3 2.71 -9.81 31.32
C THR A 3 1.87 -10.40 30.21
N GLU A 4 1.27 -9.56 29.38
CA GLU A 4 0.58 -10.00 28.18
C GLU A 4 1.62 -10.64 27.24
N ASN A 5 1.51 -11.95 27.00
CA ASN A 5 2.35 -12.65 26.04
C ASN A 5 1.81 -12.38 24.63
N ILE A 6 2.41 -11.41 23.94
CA ILE A 6 2.00 -11.00 22.59
C ILE A 6 2.60 -11.97 21.55
N PHE A 7 1.75 -12.56 20.73
CA PHE A 7 2.15 -13.41 19.60
C PHE A 7 1.89 -12.67 18.28
N ILE A 8 2.94 -12.48 17.47
CA ILE A 8 2.86 -11.85 16.15
C ILE A 8 3.18 -12.89 15.07
N ALA A 9 2.26 -13.10 14.14
CA ALA A 9 2.43 -13.99 13.00
C ALA A 9 2.60 -13.20 11.70
N HIS A 10 3.51 -13.65 10.83
CA HIS A 10 3.80 -13.01 9.54
C HIS A 10 3.40 -13.92 8.36
N PRO A 11 2.09 -14.13 8.11
CA PRO A 11 1.64 -14.93 6.98
C PRO A 11 2.01 -14.22 5.66
N LYS A 12 2.45 -15.00 4.67
CA LYS A 12 2.89 -14.49 3.35
C LYS A 12 1.87 -14.69 2.24
N THR A 13 0.94 -15.62 2.42
CA THR A 13 -0.07 -15.96 1.41
C THR A 13 -1.48 -15.81 1.95
N ILE A 14 -2.44 -15.63 1.05
CA ILE A 14 -3.88 -15.57 1.40
C ILE A 14 -4.32 -16.85 2.10
N GLU A 15 -3.82 -18.00 1.66
CA GLU A 15 -4.10 -19.30 2.31
C GLU A 15 -3.62 -19.34 3.75
N GLN A 16 -2.41 -18.84 4.03
CA GLN A 16 -1.87 -18.77 5.39
C GLN A 16 -2.68 -17.82 6.29
N ILE A 17 -3.14 -16.69 5.75
CA ILE A 17 -4.02 -15.76 6.47
C ILE A 17 -5.34 -16.45 6.83
N ASN A 18 -5.95 -17.16 5.87
CA ASN A 18 -7.21 -17.85 6.08
C ASN A 18 -7.10 -19.00 7.09
N ALA A 19 -6.01 -19.78 7.00
CA ALA A 19 -5.73 -20.85 7.95
C ALA A 19 -5.54 -20.29 9.37
N LEU A 20 -4.74 -19.23 9.53
CA LEU A 20 -4.52 -18.59 10.83
C LEU A 20 -5.84 -18.04 11.40
N LYS A 21 -6.64 -17.37 10.56
CA LYS A 21 -7.96 -16.86 10.96
C LYS A 21 -8.90 -17.97 11.44
N ALA A 22 -8.89 -19.13 10.77
CA ALA A 22 -9.70 -20.27 11.18
C ALA A 22 -9.25 -20.83 12.53
N ILE A 23 -7.94 -20.97 12.75
CA ILE A 23 -7.36 -21.45 14.00
C ILE A 23 -7.71 -20.51 15.16
N VAL A 24 -7.41 -19.22 15.02
CA VAL A 24 -7.64 -18.22 16.07
C VAL A 24 -9.13 -18.12 16.44
N LYS A 25 -10.02 -18.17 15.43
CA LYS A 25 -11.48 -18.27 15.66
C LYS A 25 -11.90 -19.55 16.38
N ALA A 26 -11.34 -20.69 16.02
CA ALA A 26 -11.67 -21.97 16.66
C ALA A 26 -11.32 -21.95 18.15
N PHE A 27 -10.23 -21.27 18.51
CA PHE A 27 -9.83 -21.06 19.90
C PHE A 27 -10.55 -19.92 20.61
N LYS A 28 -11.48 -19.22 19.94
CA LYS A 28 -12.21 -18.06 20.47
C LYS A 28 -11.28 -16.96 21.00
N ILE A 29 -10.15 -16.77 20.33
CA ILE A 29 -9.18 -15.73 20.64
C ILE A 29 -9.58 -14.48 19.85
N ASP A 30 -9.56 -13.33 20.50
CA ASP A 30 -9.78 -12.04 19.83
C ASP A 30 -8.55 -11.66 19.00
N PHE A 31 -8.79 -11.17 17.79
CA PHE A 31 -7.72 -10.77 16.87
C PHE A 31 -8.14 -9.61 15.98
N GLU A 32 -7.15 -8.83 15.58
CA GLU A 32 -7.29 -7.75 14.62
C GLU A 32 -6.55 -8.10 13.33
N VAL A 33 -7.13 -7.71 12.19
CA VAL A 33 -6.46 -7.81 10.89
C VAL A 33 -6.24 -6.40 10.38
N THR A 34 -5.09 -5.84 10.69
CA THR A 34 -4.65 -4.58 10.10
C THR A 34 -4.06 -4.88 8.73
N LYS A 35 -4.75 -4.47 7.67
CA LYS A 35 -4.08 -4.32 6.38
C LYS A 35 -3.20 -3.08 6.51
N LYS A 36 -1.88 -3.24 6.39
CA LYS A 36 -1.09 -2.08 5.98
C LYS A 36 -1.65 -1.71 4.61
N GLU A 37 -2.26 -0.54 4.52
CA GLU A 37 -2.28 0.17 3.25
C GLU A 37 -0.83 0.23 2.85
N ASP A 38 -0.49 -0.49 1.79
CA ASP A 38 0.81 -0.38 1.16
C ASP A 38 1.04 1.13 0.98
N ASP A 39 2.22 1.65 1.35
CA ASP A 39 2.67 2.99 1.00
C ASP A 39 2.90 3.09 -0.54
N ASN A 40 2.02 2.48 -1.32
CA ASN A 40 1.93 2.63 -2.76
C ASN A 40 1.44 4.05 -2.98
N VAL A 41 2.41 4.95 -3.18
CA VAL A 41 2.21 6.09 -4.09
C VAL A 41 1.36 5.56 -5.24
N PRO A 42 0.16 6.12 -5.49
CA PRO A 42 -0.78 5.54 -6.43
C PRO A 42 -0.05 5.33 -7.76
N ILE A 43 0.14 4.07 -8.16
CA ILE A 43 0.83 3.74 -9.43
C ILE A 43 0.18 4.50 -10.59
N GLN A 44 -1.12 4.78 -10.47
CA GLN A 44 -1.89 5.61 -11.38
C GLN A 44 -1.40 7.06 -11.46
N GLU A 45 -1.05 7.70 -10.33
CA GLU A 45 -0.51 9.06 -10.27
C GLU A 45 0.91 9.14 -10.84
N ILE A 46 1.75 8.12 -10.60
CA ILE A 46 3.07 8.03 -11.25
C ILE A 46 2.90 7.87 -12.76
N GLN A 47 1.98 7.00 -13.19
CA GLN A 47 1.75 6.72 -14.60
C GLN A 47 1.15 7.94 -15.33
N SER A 48 0.23 8.68 -14.71
CA SER A 48 -0.29 9.93 -15.28
C SER A 48 0.80 10.99 -15.40
N SER A 49 1.66 11.12 -14.39
CA SER A 49 2.77 12.07 -14.38
C SER A 49 3.78 11.78 -15.50
N LEU A 50 4.11 10.51 -15.73
CA LEU A 50 4.98 10.09 -16.83
C LEU A 50 4.38 10.37 -18.21
N ASN A 51 3.08 10.15 -18.37
CA ASN A 51 2.37 10.49 -19.61
C ASN A 51 2.40 12.00 -19.87
N GLN A 52 2.20 12.81 -18.83
CA GLN A 52 2.23 14.27 -18.94
C GLN A 52 3.61 14.77 -19.40
N VAL A 53 4.70 14.20 -18.88
CA VAL A 53 6.08 14.51 -19.33
C VAL A 53 6.28 14.11 -20.80
N GLN A 54 5.73 12.98 -21.24
CA GLN A 54 5.80 12.55 -22.63
C GLN A 54 5.03 13.51 -23.56
N GLU A 55 3.87 14.01 -23.13
CA GLU A 55 3.09 15.01 -23.87
C GLU A 55 3.80 16.36 -23.96
N MET A 56 4.52 16.78 -22.91
CA MET A 56 5.39 17.96 -22.96
C MET A 56 6.57 17.78 -23.90
N ARG A 57 7.17 16.58 -23.95
CA ARG A 57 8.25 16.25 -24.90
C ARG A 57 7.79 16.27 -26.35
N THR A 58 6.58 15.78 -26.60
CA THR A 58 5.98 15.72 -27.95
C THR A 58 5.33 17.04 -28.38
N GLY A 59 5.32 18.06 -27.51
CA GLY A 59 4.80 19.39 -27.79
C GLY A 59 3.28 19.51 -27.73
N LYS A 60 2.59 18.50 -27.18
CA LYS A 60 1.13 18.52 -26.95
C LYS A 60 0.75 19.33 -25.70
N LEU A 61 1.64 19.39 -24.72
CA LEU A 61 1.50 20.20 -23.51
C LEU A 61 2.63 21.22 -23.39
N PRO A 62 2.37 22.40 -22.79
CA PRO A 62 3.42 23.36 -22.47
C PRO A 62 4.41 22.77 -21.48
N LYS A 63 5.70 23.05 -21.66
CA LYS A 63 6.74 22.63 -20.72
C LYS A 63 6.56 23.38 -19.41
N GLN A 64 6.59 22.67 -18.29
CA GLN A 64 6.62 23.27 -16.95
C GLN A 64 7.97 23.03 -16.27
N SER A 65 8.23 23.79 -15.20
CA SER A 65 9.45 23.60 -14.41
C SER A 65 9.36 22.28 -13.63
N ALA A 66 10.51 21.67 -13.36
CA ALA A 66 10.55 20.45 -12.55
C ALA A 66 9.99 20.67 -11.14
N LYS A 67 10.11 21.90 -10.61
CA LYS A 67 9.57 22.25 -9.30
C LYS A 67 8.04 22.29 -9.30
N ASP A 68 7.45 22.90 -10.33
CA ASP A 68 5.99 23.00 -10.43
C ASP A 68 5.37 21.62 -10.67
N PHE A 69 5.99 20.82 -11.54
CA PHE A 69 5.57 19.44 -11.80
C PHE A 69 5.59 18.56 -10.53
N LEU A 70 6.64 18.66 -9.71
CA LEU A 70 6.75 17.88 -8.48
C LEU A 70 5.78 18.35 -7.38
N ASN A 71 5.22 19.55 -7.46
CA ASN A 71 4.19 20.02 -6.53
C ASN A 71 2.77 19.58 -6.95
N GLU A 72 2.60 19.08 -8.17
CA GLU A 72 1.34 18.53 -8.71
C GLU A 72 1.19 17.01 -8.48
N LEU A 73 2.29 16.36 -8.06
CA LEU A 73 2.39 14.94 -7.67
C LEU A 73 2.06 14.76 -6.18
#